data_AF-A0A8R1IJ64-F1
#
_entry.id   AF-A0A8R1IJ64-F1
#
_cell.length_a   1.000
_cell.length_b   1.000
_cell.length_c   1.000
_cell.angle_alpha   90.00
_cell.angle_beta   90.00
_cell.angle_gamma   90.00
#
_symmetry.space_group_name_H-M   'P 1'
#
loop_
_entity.id
_entity.type
_entity.pdbx_description
1 polymer ?
#
loop_
_entity_poly.entity_id
_entity_poly.type
_entity_poly.pdbx_seq_one_letter_code
_entity_poly.pdbx_strand_id
1 'polypeptide(L)'
;MLPLSEELTLGSEQLAIAAIKTPGHPISDLSRRRPKERTSGNRPRTPPLGCLEDREDEWRRMRGDMRAVQKRNHTSFVKSYLSNHGIHPILGRQPPALSEEESTLPRNTRVELARLRAERSLLLEKYKAKVENRPVVCCINCNDDVGDLKHFLKCYPVKPLPMSKLWKDPVAAATALGLAVTPFDPGGDADS
;
A
#
# COMPACT_ATOMS: atom_id res chain seq x y z
N MET A 1 4.49 -6.98 -4.53
CA MET A 1 3.56 -7.95 -5.13
C MET A 1 3.43 -9.09 -4.13
N LEU A 2 2.21 -9.49 -3.79
CA LEU A 2 1.99 -10.67 -2.95
C LEU A 2 2.40 -11.92 -3.72
N PRO A 3 2.79 -13.01 -3.02
CA PRO A 3 2.81 -14.33 -3.63
C PRO A 3 1.41 -14.69 -4.14
N LEU A 4 1.34 -15.25 -5.35
CA LEU A 4 0.09 -15.59 -6.02
C LEU A 4 -0.85 -16.46 -5.15
N SER A 5 -0.27 -17.35 -4.34
CA SER A 5 -1.03 -18.21 -3.41
C SER A 5 -1.84 -17.43 -2.38
N GLU A 6 -1.30 -16.34 -1.84
CA GLU A 6 -1.97 -15.51 -0.83
C GLU A 6 -3.08 -14.67 -1.44
N GLU A 7 -2.84 -14.15 -2.65
CA GLU A 7 -3.83 -13.39 -3.42
C GLU A 7 -5.05 -14.27 -3.79
N LEU A 8 -4.79 -15.49 -4.27
CA LEU A 8 -5.85 -16.46 -4.55
C LEU A 8 -6.64 -16.84 -3.30
N THR A 9 -5.97 -16.95 -2.15
CA THR A 9 -6.64 -17.24 -0.87
C THR A 9 -7.59 -16.11 -0.48
N LEU A 10 -7.11 -14.86 -0.46
CA LEU A 10 -7.94 -13.70 -0.14
C LEU A 10 -9.10 -13.51 -1.12
N GLY A 11 -8.85 -13.71 -2.41
CA GLY A 11 -9.87 -13.66 -3.45
C GLY A 11 -10.95 -14.73 -3.27
N SER A 12 -10.55 -15.97 -2.96
CA SER A 12 -11.48 -17.08 -2.74
C SER A 12 -12.41 -16.85 -1.54
N GLU A 13 -11.90 -16.23 -0.47
CA GLU A 13 -12.69 -15.86 0.72
C GLU A 13 -13.74 -14.80 0.40
N GLN A 14 -13.35 -13.74 -0.30
CA GLN A 14 -14.27 -12.68 -0.71
C GLN A 14 -15.36 -13.22 -1.64
N LEU A 15 -14.97 -14.08 -2.58
CA LEU A 15 -15.87 -14.73 -3.52
C LEU A 15 -16.89 -15.64 -2.83
N ALA A 16 -16.44 -16.47 -1.87
CA ALA A 16 -17.31 -17.35 -1.08
C ALA A 16 -18.35 -16.55 -0.28
N ILE A 17 -17.93 -15.45 0.33
CA ILE A 17 -18.85 -14.57 1.09
C ILE A 17 -19.86 -13.88 0.16
N ALA A 18 -19.42 -13.39 -0.99
CA ALA A 18 -20.29 -12.76 -1.98
C ALA A 18 -21.36 -13.73 -2.49
N ALA A 19 -20.97 -14.98 -2.75
CA ALA A 19 -21.86 -16.06 -3.17
C ALA A 19 -22.92 -16.43 -2.12
N ILE A 20 -22.55 -16.36 -0.83
CA ILE A 20 -23.47 -16.65 0.29
C ILE A 20 -24.45 -15.49 0.52
N LYS A 21 -24.01 -14.24 0.31
CA LYS A 21 -24.80 -13.04 0.65
C LYS A 21 -25.75 -12.56 -0.44
N THR A 22 -25.35 -12.67 -1.71
CA THR A 22 -26.12 -12.08 -2.81
C THR A 22 -27.16 -13.07 -3.31
N PRO A 23 -28.47 -12.81 -3.13
CA PRO A 23 -29.50 -13.68 -3.68
C PRO A 23 -29.36 -13.75 -5.20
N GLY A 24 -29.31 -14.95 -5.78
CA GLY A 24 -29.10 -15.13 -7.21
C GLY A 24 -27.65 -14.91 -7.69
N HIS A 25 -26.65 -14.93 -6.79
CA HIS A 25 -25.25 -14.89 -7.22
C HIS A 25 -24.95 -16.07 -8.16
N PRO A 26 -24.23 -15.87 -9.29
CA PRO A 26 -24.00 -16.91 -10.30
C PRO A 26 -23.30 -18.18 -9.77
N ILE A 27 -22.68 -18.11 -8.59
CA ILE A 27 -21.99 -19.25 -7.96
C ILE A 27 -22.57 -19.64 -6.59
N SER A 28 -23.75 -19.12 -6.19
CA SER A 28 -24.39 -19.46 -4.91
C SER A 28 -24.63 -20.97 -4.76
N ASP A 29 -24.83 -21.65 -5.88
CA ASP A 29 -24.99 -23.10 -5.97
C ASP A 29 -23.73 -23.86 -5.57
N LEU A 30 -22.54 -23.33 -5.85
CA LEU A 30 -21.28 -23.98 -5.49
C LEU A 30 -21.07 -24.03 -3.98
N SER A 31 -21.56 -23.01 -3.26
CA SER A 31 -21.52 -22.97 -1.78
C SER A 31 -22.61 -23.81 -1.10
N ARG A 32 -23.64 -24.26 -1.83
CA ARG A 32 -24.72 -25.13 -1.29
C ARG A 32 -24.58 -26.59 -1.67
N ARG A 33 -23.92 -26.89 -2.78
CA ARG A 33 -23.73 -28.27 -3.24
C ARG A 33 -22.70 -28.93 -2.33
N ARG A 34 -23.11 -29.96 -1.58
CA ARG A 34 -22.15 -30.94 -1.05
C ARG A 34 -21.32 -31.44 -2.24
N PRO A 35 -19.98 -31.56 -2.12
CA PRO A 35 -19.17 -32.17 -3.15
C PRO A 35 -19.83 -33.49 -3.54
N LYS A 36 -20.16 -33.67 -4.83
CA LYS A 36 -20.71 -34.94 -5.30
C LYS A 36 -19.73 -36.03 -4.88
N GLU A 37 -20.19 -36.99 -4.08
CA GLU A 37 -19.35 -38.12 -3.69
C GLU A 37 -18.80 -38.74 -4.98
N ARG A 38 -17.50 -38.55 -5.20
CA ARG A 38 -16.83 -39.25 -6.28
C ARG A 38 -16.79 -40.70 -5.80
N THR A 39 -17.41 -41.60 -6.55
CA THR A 39 -17.22 -43.05 -6.40
C THR A 39 -15.76 -43.37 -6.75
N SER A 40 -14.85 -43.10 -5.82
CA SER A 40 -13.48 -43.55 -5.88
C SER A 40 -13.45 -44.95 -5.29
N GLY A 41 -13.14 -45.95 -6.11
CA GLY A 41 -12.78 -47.28 -5.61
C GLY A 41 -11.69 -47.20 -4.55
N ASN A 42 -11.70 -48.15 -3.63
CA ASN A 42 -10.88 -48.28 -2.42
C ASN A 42 -9.41 -47.88 -2.60
N ARG A 43 -9.12 -46.58 -2.52
CA ARG A 43 -7.76 -46.05 -2.34
C ARG A 43 -7.68 -45.49 -0.93
N PRO A 44 -6.66 -45.85 -0.13
CA PRO A 44 -6.48 -45.29 1.21
C PRO A 44 -6.45 -43.75 1.13
N ARG A 45 -7.40 -43.11 1.81
CA ARG A 45 -7.53 -41.65 1.87
C ARG A 45 -6.55 -41.10 2.90
N THR A 46 -5.59 -40.33 2.43
CA THR A 46 -5.12 -39.11 3.12
C THR A 46 -4.69 -38.13 2.03
N PRO A 47 -5.39 -37.00 1.86
CA PRO A 47 -4.87 -35.73 2.39
C PRO A 47 -5.99 -34.79 2.94
N PRO A 48 -5.61 -33.68 3.61
CA PRO A 48 -6.36 -33.07 4.71
C PRO A 48 -7.42 -32.10 4.20
N LEU A 49 -8.69 -32.51 4.24
CA LEU A 49 -9.82 -31.59 4.08
C LEU A 49 -10.30 -31.00 5.41
N GLY A 50 -9.78 -31.49 6.54
CA GLY A 50 -10.13 -30.98 7.88
C GLY A 50 -9.75 -29.51 8.12
N CYS A 51 -8.94 -28.90 7.25
CA CYS A 51 -8.52 -27.49 7.41
C CYS A 51 -9.52 -26.46 6.84
N LEU A 52 -10.57 -26.88 6.13
CA LEU A 52 -11.58 -25.95 5.55
C LEU A 52 -12.93 -25.99 6.27
N GLU A 53 -13.26 -27.07 6.97
CA GLU A 53 -14.52 -27.19 7.72
C GLU A 53 -14.57 -26.20 8.90
N ASP A 54 -13.45 -25.99 9.60
CA ASP A 54 -13.33 -25.00 10.67
C ASP A 54 -13.60 -23.56 10.17
N ARG A 55 -13.20 -23.29 8.93
CA ARG A 55 -13.37 -21.98 8.28
C ARG A 55 -14.81 -21.78 7.82
N GLU A 56 -15.45 -22.77 7.20
CA GLU A 56 -16.86 -22.67 6.76
C GLU A 56 -17.83 -22.31 7.90
N ASP A 57 -17.64 -22.90 9.07
CA ASP A 57 -18.45 -22.56 10.25
C ASP A 57 -18.10 -21.19 10.83
N GLU A 58 -16.84 -20.74 10.71
CA GLU A 58 -16.44 -19.36 11.00
C GLU A 58 -17.10 -18.37 10.02
N TRP A 59 -17.11 -18.66 8.72
CA TRP A 59 -17.80 -17.85 7.68
C TRP A 59 -19.32 -17.82 7.89
N ARG A 60 -19.94 -18.95 8.28
CA ARG A 60 -21.36 -19.03 8.65
C ARG A 60 -21.68 -18.25 9.93
N ARG A 61 -20.78 -18.24 10.91
CA ARG A 61 -20.88 -17.42 12.14
C ARG A 61 -20.67 -15.93 11.87
N MET A 62 -19.86 -15.58 10.88
CA MET A 62 -19.57 -14.20 10.46
C MET A 62 -20.68 -13.57 9.58
N ARG A 63 -21.88 -14.18 9.55
CA ARG A 63 -23.10 -13.62 8.94
C ARG A 63 -23.40 -12.24 9.55
N GLY A 64 -22.92 -11.21 8.89
CA GLY A 64 -23.22 -9.82 9.22
C GLY A 64 -22.48 -8.90 8.27
N ASP A 65 -21.20 -8.63 8.54
CA ASP A 65 -20.56 -7.46 7.94
C ASP A 65 -19.43 -7.82 6.99
N MET A 66 -19.69 -7.68 5.68
CA MET A 66 -18.65 -7.82 4.64
C MET A 66 -17.51 -6.82 4.90
N ARG A 67 -17.86 -5.64 5.43
CA ARG A 67 -16.91 -4.64 5.91
C ARG A 67 -16.02 -5.15 7.05
N ALA A 68 -16.56 -5.94 7.98
CA ALA A 68 -15.78 -6.50 9.08
C ALA A 68 -14.79 -7.55 8.58
N VAL A 69 -15.19 -8.41 7.64
CA VAL A 69 -14.27 -9.35 6.98
C VAL A 69 -13.18 -8.61 6.24
N GLN A 70 -13.55 -7.65 5.37
CA GLN A 70 -12.56 -6.87 4.62
C GLN A 70 -11.60 -6.15 5.56
N LYS A 71 -12.09 -5.58 6.65
CA LYS A 71 -11.27 -4.94 7.68
C LYS A 71 -10.33 -5.94 8.37
N ARG A 72 -10.81 -7.14 8.72
CA ARG A 72 -9.99 -8.20 9.33
C ARG A 72 -8.91 -8.69 8.37
N ASN A 73 -9.28 -9.02 7.14
CA ASN A 73 -8.37 -9.48 6.10
C ASN A 73 -7.32 -8.40 5.80
N HIS A 74 -7.74 -7.14 5.66
CA HIS A 74 -6.83 -6.02 5.52
C HIS A 74 -5.89 -5.88 6.72
N THR A 75 -6.40 -5.96 7.95
CA THR A 75 -5.57 -5.84 9.17
C THR A 75 -4.57 -6.98 9.28
N SER A 76 -4.99 -8.23 9.01
CA SER A 76 -4.11 -9.40 9.00
C SER A 76 -3.05 -9.29 7.92
N PHE A 77 -3.44 -8.86 6.73
CA PHE A 77 -2.54 -8.59 5.62
C PHE A 77 -1.51 -7.52 5.98
N VAL A 78 -1.93 -6.37 6.50
CA VAL A 78 -1.02 -5.29 6.90
C VAL A 78 -0.04 -5.77 7.97
N LYS A 79 -0.50 -6.53 8.97
CA LYS A 79 0.38 -7.09 10.00
C LYS A 79 1.43 -8.06 9.41
N SER A 80 1.00 -9.01 8.58
CA SER A 80 1.91 -9.97 7.90
C SER A 80 2.88 -9.26 6.95
N TYR A 81 2.39 -8.28 6.19
CA TYR A 81 3.20 -7.49 5.28
C TYR A 81 4.27 -6.71 6.03
N LEU A 82 3.92 -6.06 7.14
CA LEU A 82 4.89 -5.32 7.97
C LEU A 82 5.90 -6.24 8.66
N SER A 83 5.51 -7.47 9.06
CA SER A 83 6.44 -8.43 9.65
C SER A 83 7.41 -9.01 8.63
N ASN A 84 6.95 -9.25 7.40
CA ASN A 84 7.76 -9.87 6.34
C ASN A 84 8.59 -8.86 5.55
N HIS A 85 8.13 -7.60 5.46
CA HIS A 85 8.81 -6.51 4.77
C HIS A 85 9.35 -5.47 5.76
N GLY A 86 10.08 -5.94 6.77
CA GLY A 86 10.76 -5.08 7.73
C GLY A 86 11.90 -4.25 7.13
N ILE A 87 12.35 -4.56 5.90
CA ILE A 87 13.42 -3.83 5.21
C ILE A 87 12.81 -3.00 4.09
N HIS A 88 12.99 -1.68 4.19
CA HIS A 88 12.57 -0.77 3.14
C HIS A 88 13.49 -0.95 1.91
N PRO A 89 12.95 -1.20 0.69
CA PRO A 89 13.75 -1.53 -0.49
C PRO A 89 14.87 -0.53 -0.78
N ILE A 90 14.63 0.74 -0.51
CA ILE A 90 15.54 1.84 -0.85
C ILE A 90 16.51 2.15 0.30
N LEU A 91 16.09 1.96 1.55
CA LEU A 91 16.96 2.26 2.69
C LEU A 91 17.85 1.06 3.05
N GLY A 92 17.52 -0.14 2.56
CA GLY A 92 18.21 -1.39 2.91
C GLY A 92 18.11 -1.74 4.40
N ARG A 93 17.26 -1.02 5.15
CA ARG A 93 17.01 -1.18 6.57
C ARG A 93 15.55 -0.87 6.89
N GLN A 94 15.16 -1.10 8.14
CA GLN A 94 13.84 -0.70 8.62
C GLN A 94 13.64 0.81 8.46
N PRO A 95 12.49 1.25 7.92
CA PRO A 95 12.20 2.67 7.84
C PRO A 95 12.25 3.30 9.24
N PRO A 96 12.88 4.46 9.40
CA PRO A 96 12.82 5.21 10.66
C PRO A 96 11.37 5.51 11.05
N ALA A 97 11.13 5.69 12.35
CA ALA A 97 9.86 6.22 12.83
C ALA A 97 9.57 7.59 12.17
N LEU A 98 8.30 7.80 11.81
CA LEU A 98 7.83 9.08 11.29
C LEU A 98 7.69 10.07 12.45
N SER A 99 8.09 11.33 12.24
CA SER A 99 7.84 12.40 13.20
C SER A 99 6.35 12.70 13.33
N GLU A 100 5.87 12.90 14.57
CA GLU A 100 4.49 13.30 14.88
C GLU A 100 4.11 14.63 14.21
N GLU A 101 5.10 15.48 13.92
CA GLU A 101 4.91 16.75 13.22
C GLU A 101 4.30 16.57 11.83
N GLU A 102 4.45 15.40 11.20
CA GLU A 102 3.81 15.10 9.91
C GLU A 102 2.29 15.23 9.99
N SER A 103 1.69 14.93 11.15
CA SER A 103 0.24 15.02 11.37
C SER A 103 -0.31 16.44 11.19
N THR A 104 0.53 17.46 11.44
CA THR A 104 0.17 18.88 11.30
C THR A 104 0.07 19.31 9.84
N LEU A 105 0.68 18.55 8.92
CA LEU A 105 0.71 18.89 7.50
C LEU A 105 -0.63 18.60 6.81
N PRO A 106 -0.97 19.38 5.76
CA PRO A 106 -2.11 19.10 4.91
C PRO A 106 -2.09 17.66 4.37
N ARG A 107 -3.27 17.06 4.21
CA ARG A 107 -3.41 15.68 3.72
C ARG A 107 -2.64 15.44 2.41
N ASN A 108 -2.68 16.38 1.47
CA ASN A 108 -1.99 16.25 0.19
C ASN A 108 -0.47 16.20 0.37
N THR A 109 0.09 17.03 1.24
CA THR A 109 1.52 17.04 1.56
C THR A 109 1.95 15.74 2.21
N ARG A 110 1.19 15.23 3.19
CA ARG A 110 1.45 13.92 3.80
C ARG A 110 1.46 12.78 2.78
N VAL A 111 0.50 12.80 1.86
CA VAL A 111 0.41 11.80 0.78
C VAL A 111 1.62 11.89 -0.16
N GLU A 112 2.04 13.09 -0.57
CA GLU A 112 3.20 13.26 -1.44
C GLU A 112 4.52 12.86 -0.75
N LEU A 113 4.70 13.19 0.53
CA LEU A 113 5.86 12.71 1.30
C LEU A 113 5.88 11.18 1.40
N ALA A 114 4.74 10.54 1.66
CA ALA A 114 4.63 9.09 1.66
C ALA A 114 4.96 8.47 0.29
N ARG A 115 4.48 9.09 -0.79
CA ARG A 115 4.80 8.68 -2.17
C ARG A 115 6.28 8.85 -2.49
N LEU A 116 6.92 9.93 -2.05
CA LEU A 116 8.36 10.16 -2.20
C LEU A 116 9.17 9.07 -1.52
N ARG A 117 8.84 8.72 -0.27
CA ARG A 117 9.50 7.63 0.48
C ARG A 117 9.38 6.30 -0.25
N ALA A 118 8.29 6.07 -0.98
CA ALA A 118 8.05 4.88 -1.79
C ALA A 118 8.51 5.00 -3.27
N GLU A 119 9.18 6.09 -3.65
CA GLU A 119 9.59 6.39 -5.05
C GLU A 119 8.44 6.43 -6.08
N ARG A 120 7.22 6.73 -5.63
CA ARG A 120 6.01 6.84 -6.47
C ARG A 120 5.46 8.26 -6.50
N SER A 121 6.30 9.26 -6.24
CA SER A 121 5.86 10.65 -6.27
C SER A 121 5.80 11.16 -7.69
N LEU A 122 4.75 11.93 -7.97
CA LEU A 122 4.59 12.65 -9.22
C LEU A 122 5.67 13.71 -9.41
N LEU A 123 6.21 14.28 -8.33
CA LEU A 123 7.34 15.23 -8.41
C LEU A 123 8.62 14.54 -8.88
N LEU A 124 8.88 13.33 -8.35
CA LEU A 124 10.03 12.53 -8.75
C LEU A 124 9.90 12.07 -10.20
N GLU A 125 8.71 11.63 -10.63
CA GLU A 125 8.46 11.25 -12.02
C GLU A 125 8.63 12.41 -12.99
N LYS A 126 8.07 13.58 -12.68
CA LYS A 126 8.29 14.81 -13.46
C LYS A 126 9.77 15.17 -13.57
N TYR A 127 10.50 14.98 -12.48
CA TYR A 127 11.94 15.21 -12.47
C TYR A 127 12.70 14.23 -13.35
N LYS A 128 12.41 12.92 -13.23
CA LYS A 128 12.99 11.87 -14.09
C LYS A 128 12.73 12.16 -15.56
N ALA A 129 11.50 12.50 -15.93
CA ALA A 129 11.16 12.88 -17.30
C ALA A 129 11.94 14.11 -17.78
N LYS A 130 12.15 15.12 -16.93
CA LYS A 130 12.95 16.31 -17.28
C LYS A 130 14.43 15.98 -17.48
N VAL A 131 14.95 15.01 -16.73
CA VAL A 131 16.32 14.52 -16.81
C VAL A 131 16.52 13.69 -18.08
N GLU A 132 15.65 12.74 -18.34
CA GLU A 132 15.72 11.84 -19.51
C GLU A 132 15.68 12.61 -20.83
N ASN A 133 14.94 13.73 -20.87
CA ASN A 133 14.85 14.58 -22.06
C ASN A 133 16.04 15.55 -22.22
N ARG A 134 17.05 15.53 -21.34
CA ARG A 134 18.21 16.42 -21.41
C ARG A 134 19.29 15.81 -22.32
N PRO A 135 19.97 16.60 -23.18
CA PRO A 135 21.05 16.09 -24.03
C PRO A 135 22.33 15.73 -23.25
N VAL A 136 22.41 16.05 -21.96
CA VAL A 136 23.59 15.85 -21.11
C VAL A 136 23.29 14.70 -20.15
N VAL A 137 24.16 13.70 -20.16
CA VAL A 137 24.05 12.46 -19.35
C VAL A 137 24.24 12.73 -17.86
N CYS A 138 25.02 13.75 -17.50
CA CYS A 138 25.31 14.13 -16.11
C CYS A 138 24.54 15.38 -15.69
N CYS A 139 24.25 15.49 -14.39
CA CYS A 139 23.60 16.68 -13.87
C CYS A 139 24.55 17.88 -13.80
N ILE A 140 24.14 19.02 -14.36
CA ILE A 140 24.97 20.24 -14.39
C ILE A 140 25.36 20.73 -12.99
N ASN A 141 24.53 20.47 -11.97
CA ASN A 141 24.76 20.98 -10.62
C ASN A 141 25.70 20.10 -9.78
N CYS A 142 25.76 18.80 -10.06
CA CYS A 142 26.40 17.83 -9.17
C CYS A 142 27.27 16.79 -9.89
N ASN A 143 27.24 16.77 -11.22
CA ASN A 143 28.00 15.89 -12.12
C ASN A 143 27.85 14.37 -11.85
N ASP A 144 26.86 13.99 -11.05
CA ASP A 144 26.53 12.60 -10.69
C ASP A 144 25.50 12.00 -11.67
N ASP A 145 25.32 10.68 -11.58
CA ASP A 145 24.26 9.94 -12.28
C ASP A 145 22.87 10.49 -11.94
N VAL A 146 22.03 10.58 -12.97
CA VAL A 146 20.82 11.38 -12.96
C VAL A 146 19.60 10.48 -12.97
N GLY A 147 18.59 10.82 -12.17
CA GLY A 147 17.27 10.18 -12.21
C GLY A 147 16.85 9.50 -10.92
N ASP A 148 17.76 9.26 -9.98
CA ASP A 148 17.39 8.59 -8.72
C ASP A 148 16.81 9.56 -7.68
N LEU A 149 16.06 9.01 -6.71
CA LEU A 149 15.54 9.79 -5.57
C LEU A 149 16.66 10.51 -4.80
N LYS A 150 17.83 9.87 -4.64
CA LYS A 150 19.01 10.50 -4.00
C LYS A 150 19.44 11.76 -4.75
N HIS A 151 19.49 11.67 -6.08
CA HIS A 151 19.87 12.79 -6.94
C HIS A 151 18.80 13.89 -6.92
N PHE A 152 17.51 13.52 -6.99
CA PHE A 152 16.39 14.45 -6.83
C PHE A 152 16.52 15.24 -5.54
N LEU A 153 16.70 14.58 -4.39
CA LEU A 153 16.80 15.27 -3.10
C LEU A 153 18.04 16.17 -2.97
N LYS A 154 19.12 15.88 -3.72
CA LYS A 154 20.35 16.69 -3.73
C LYS A 154 20.25 17.89 -4.65
N CYS A 155 19.71 17.73 -5.85
CA CYS A 155 19.87 18.69 -6.96
C CYS A 155 18.55 19.33 -7.44
N TYR A 156 17.39 18.89 -6.95
CA TYR A 156 16.08 19.51 -7.21
C TYR A 156 15.72 20.64 -6.23
N PRO A 157 15.77 20.47 -4.90
CA PRO A 157 15.44 21.54 -3.97
C PRO A 157 16.52 22.63 -3.95
N VAL A 158 16.15 23.84 -3.53
CA VAL A 158 17.08 24.99 -3.41
C VAL A 158 18.24 24.68 -2.44
N LYS A 159 17.95 23.91 -1.39
CA LYS A 159 18.95 23.39 -0.45
C LYS A 159 18.92 21.86 -0.49
N PRO A 160 20.08 21.18 -0.60
CA PRO A 160 20.13 19.72 -0.59
C PRO A 160 19.43 19.14 0.64
N LEU A 161 18.50 18.22 0.39
CA LEU A 161 17.71 17.58 1.43
C LEU A 161 18.29 16.19 1.71
N PRO A 162 18.85 15.92 2.90
CA PRO A 162 19.29 14.57 3.23
C PRO A 162 18.09 13.64 3.32
N MET A 163 18.25 12.42 2.82
CA MET A 163 17.16 11.43 2.75
C MET A 163 16.52 11.14 4.11
N SER A 164 17.29 11.17 5.20
CA SER A 164 16.79 10.99 6.56
C SER A 164 15.77 12.05 7.01
N LYS A 165 15.84 13.28 6.47
CA LYS A 165 14.89 14.34 6.81
C LYS A 165 13.48 14.04 6.32
N LEU A 166 13.33 13.23 5.26
CA LEU A 166 12.01 12.76 4.85
C LEU A 166 11.27 12.03 5.98
N TRP A 167 11.96 11.40 6.93
CA TRP A 167 11.31 10.71 8.07
C TRP A 167 11.34 11.53 9.36
N LYS A 168 12.48 12.16 9.66
CA LYS A 168 12.72 12.84 10.94
C LYS A 168 12.17 14.26 11.02
N ASP A 169 12.07 14.96 9.89
CA ASP A 169 11.71 16.37 9.81
C ASP A 169 10.85 16.62 8.55
N PRO A 170 9.61 16.10 8.56
CA PRO A 170 8.71 16.13 7.41
C PRO A 170 8.29 17.55 7.04
N VAL A 171 8.27 18.47 8.02
CA VAL A 171 7.93 19.88 7.82
C VAL A 171 9.03 20.58 7.03
N ALA A 172 10.30 20.48 7.45
CA ALA A 172 11.39 21.08 6.68
C ALA A 172 11.55 20.44 5.30
N ALA A 173 11.28 19.13 5.19
CA ALA A 173 11.26 18.44 3.90
C ALA A 173 10.17 19.00 2.98
N ALA A 174 8.95 19.19 3.48
CA ALA A 174 7.85 19.79 2.73
C ALA A 174 8.21 21.20 2.25
N THR A 175 8.75 22.04 3.15
CA THR A 175 9.19 23.40 2.81
C THR A 175 10.28 23.41 1.73
N ALA A 176 11.30 22.54 1.85
CA ALA A 176 12.39 22.44 0.87
C ALA A 176 11.92 22.00 -0.52
N LEU A 177 10.84 21.20 -0.57
CA LEU A 177 10.22 20.70 -1.80
C LEU A 177 9.14 21.65 -2.35
N GLY A 178 8.86 22.77 -1.67
CA GLY A 178 7.81 23.72 -2.05
C GLY A 178 6.39 23.15 -1.89
N LEU A 179 6.20 22.18 -1.00
CA LEU A 179 4.88 21.63 -0.67
C LEU A 179 4.16 22.54 0.35
N ALA A 180 2.83 22.48 0.37
CA ALA A 180 2.03 23.23 1.33
C ALA A 180 2.30 22.77 2.77
N VAL A 181 2.64 23.70 3.66
CA VAL A 181 2.97 23.42 5.07
C VAL A 181 1.83 23.82 6.00
N THR A 182 1.13 24.90 5.67
CA THR A 182 -0.09 25.31 6.36
C THR A 182 -1.31 24.71 5.67
N PRO A 183 -2.34 24.33 6.43
CA PRO A 183 -3.67 24.13 5.88
C PRO A 183 -4.07 25.35 5.05
N PHE A 184 -4.74 25.11 3.93
CA PHE A 184 -5.35 26.19 3.16
C PHE A 184 -6.39 26.86 4.06
N ASP A 185 -6.14 28.12 4.44
CA ASP A 185 -7.09 28.96 5.16
C ASP A 185 -7.87 29.75 4.09
N PRO A 186 -9.12 29.38 3.77
CA PRO A 186 -9.96 30.18 2.90
C PRO A 186 -10.37 31.42 3.71
N GLY A 187 -9.47 32.40 3.80
CA GLY A 187 -9.64 33.60 4.60
C GLY A 187 -10.98 34.29 4.30
N GLY A 188 -11.65 34.65 5.40
CA GLY A 188 -13.00 35.16 5.49
C GLY A 188 -13.33 36.30 4.53
N ASP A 189 -14.56 36.24 4.05
CA ASP A 189 -15.27 37.36 3.48
C ASP A 189 -15.24 38.50 4.50
N ALA A 190 -14.43 39.52 4.21
CA ALA A 190 -14.54 40.81 4.86
C ALA A 190 -15.77 41.50 4.26
N ASP A 191 -16.92 41.30 4.91
CA ASP A 191 -18.10 42.12 4.68
C ASP A 191 -17.74 43.58 4.97
N SER A 192 -17.73 44.41 3.92
CA SER A 192 -17.70 45.88 3.96
C SER A 192 -19.05 46.41 3.50
#